data_AF-A0A811ZFA5-F1
#
_entry.id   AF-A0A811ZFA5-F1
#
_cell.length_a   1.000
_cell.length_b   1.000
_cell.length_c   1.000
_cell.angle_alpha   90.00
_cell.angle_beta   90.00
_cell.angle_gamma   90.00
#
_symmetry.space_group_name_H-M   'P 1'
#
loop_
_entity.id
_entity.type
_entity.pdbx_description
1 polymer ?
#
loop_
_entity_poly.entity_id
_entity_poly.type
_entity_poly.pdbx_seq_one_letter_code
_entity_poly.pdbx_strand_id
1 'polypeptide(L)'
;MSRINKNVVLALLTLTSSAFLLFQLYYYKHYLSAKNGTGLSKSKGSRIGFDSTQWRAVKKFIVLTSSQNVPVFLIDPLILELINKDFEQVKNTSHGSTSECKFFCVPRDFTTFALRYHLWKNEEGWFRIAENMGFQCLKIESKDPRLDGIDSLSGTEIPLHYICRLANHAIHLVVFHERSGNYLWHGHLRLKGHMDRKFVPFRKLQFGRYPGAFDRPELQQITVDGLEILIPKDPVHFLEEIPHSRFIECRYKEARAFFQQYLDDNTVEAMAFRKNAKELLQLAAKTLKKLGVQFWLSSGTCLGWYRQCNIIPYSKDVDLGIFIQDYKSDIISAFQDVGLPLKHKFGKVEDSLELSFQGKDDIKLDIFFFYEETDHMWNGGTQAKTGKKFKYLFPKFTLCWTEFVDMKVHVPCETTEYIEANYGKTWKIPVKTTSNMTRKIFTNTRERWRQQNVNSAFAKLRKLIPTHPPDKKLSKNETLRLAMRYINFLVKVLGEQTLQQTGVAAQGNILGLFPQGSHLPDRTLLGDYQVPSLDPSPNVV
;
A
#
# COMPACT_ATOMS: atom_id res chain seq x y z
N MET A 1 47.94 9.81 33.11
CA MET A 1 46.92 8.84 32.65
C MET A 1 47.51 7.44 32.73
N SER A 2 46.85 6.54 33.46
CA SER A 2 47.29 5.17 33.77
C SER A 2 47.50 4.33 32.50
N ARG A 3 48.65 3.63 32.40
CA ARG A 3 48.94 2.68 31.31
C ARG A 3 47.98 1.49 31.44
N ILE A 4 46.98 1.45 30.56
CA ILE A 4 46.02 0.34 30.49
C ILE A 4 46.80 -0.95 30.18
N ASN A 5 46.65 -1.95 31.05
CA ASN A 5 47.31 -3.24 30.93
C ASN A 5 46.83 -3.96 29.67
N LYS A 6 47.76 -4.18 28.72
CA LYS A 6 47.47 -4.79 27.41
C LYS A 6 46.82 -6.17 27.53
N ASN A 7 47.09 -6.91 28.61
CA ASN A 7 46.47 -8.23 28.84
C ASN A 7 44.99 -8.10 29.20
N VAL A 8 44.60 -7.03 29.91
CA VAL A 8 43.20 -6.74 30.23
C VAL A 8 42.44 -6.34 28.97
N VAL A 9 43.05 -5.52 28.11
CA VAL A 9 42.45 -5.14 26.81
C VAL A 9 42.27 -6.36 25.91
N LEU A 10 43.27 -7.24 25.84
CA LEU A 10 43.19 -8.46 25.05
C LEU A 10 42.10 -9.40 25.58
N ALA A 11 42.03 -9.59 26.90
CA ALA A 11 40.98 -10.40 27.53
C ALA A 11 39.58 -9.83 27.24
N LEU A 12 39.40 -8.51 27.34
CA LEU A 12 38.14 -7.84 27.06
C LEU A 12 37.74 -8.00 25.58
N LEU A 13 38.69 -7.80 24.66
CA LEU A 13 38.46 -7.97 23.22
C LEU A 13 38.08 -9.41 22.88
N THR A 14 38.76 -10.40 23.46
CA THR A 14 38.40 -11.81 23.27
C THR A 14 37.01 -12.12 23.80
N LEU A 15 36.65 -11.63 25.00
CA LEU A 15 35.32 -11.84 25.58
C LEU A 15 34.22 -11.19 24.74
N THR A 16 34.44 -9.96 24.27
CA THR A 16 33.48 -9.26 23.41
C THR A 16 33.34 -9.93 22.04
N SER A 17 34.44 -10.44 21.48
CA SER A 17 34.43 -11.14 20.20
C SER A 17 33.71 -12.48 20.31
N SER A 18 33.97 -13.25 21.37
CA SER A 18 33.26 -14.51 21.64
C SER A 18 31.76 -14.29 21.91
N ALA A 19 31.39 -13.25 22.67
CA ALA A 19 30.00 -12.89 22.91
C ALA A 19 29.28 -12.47 21.62
N PHE A 20 29.95 -11.70 20.76
CA PHE A 20 29.43 -11.32 19.45
C PHE A 20 29.26 -12.53 18.53
N LEU A 21 30.20 -13.47 18.54
CA LEU A 21 30.11 -14.70 17.75
C LEU A 21 28.95 -15.59 18.23
N LEU A 22 28.75 -15.71 19.55
CA LEU A 22 27.62 -16.43 20.14
C LEU A 22 26.29 -15.75 19.79
N PHE A 23 26.24 -14.42 19.81
CA PHE A 23 25.06 -13.66 19.37
C PHE A 23 24.79 -13.86 17.88
N GLN A 24 25.81 -13.85 17.03
CA GLN A 24 25.68 -14.12 15.59
C GLN A 24 25.23 -15.57 15.34
N LEU A 25 25.73 -16.56 16.07
CA LEU A 25 25.29 -17.95 15.98
C LEU A 25 23.85 -18.13 16.46
N TYR A 26 23.47 -17.46 17.56
CA TYR A 26 22.10 -17.44 18.06
C TYR A 26 21.15 -16.78 17.05
N TYR A 27 21.52 -15.62 16.51
CA TYR A 27 20.76 -14.91 15.49
C TYR A 27 20.66 -15.72 14.19
N TYR A 28 21.75 -16.37 13.77
CA TYR A 28 21.74 -17.27 12.62
C TYR A 28 20.80 -18.45 12.83
N LYS A 29 20.87 -19.12 14.00
CA LYS A 29 20.01 -20.27 14.32
C LYS A 29 18.52 -19.89 14.47
N HIS A 30 18.19 -18.74 15.07
CA HIS A 30 16.81 -18.37 15.35
C HIS A 30 16.14 -17.50 14.28
N TYR A 31 16.89 -16.68 13.54
CA TYR A 31 16.32 -15.72 12.58
C TYR A 31 16.67 -16.02 11.12
N LEU A 32 17.87 -16.51 10.80
CA LEU A 32 18.28 -16.79 9.40
C LEU A 32 18.07 -18.25 8.98
N SER A 33 18.26 -19.22 9.87
CA SER A 33 17.97 -20.64 9.62
C SER A 33 16.49 -20.91 9.42
N ALA A 34 15.60 -20.03 9.93
CA ALA A 34 14.17 -20.06 9.64
C ALA A 34 13.85 -19.58 8.20
N LYS A 35 14.81 -19.01 7.48
CA LYS A 35 14.61 -18.45 6.13
C LYS A 35 15.43 -19.13 5.03
N ASN A 36 16.56 -19.80 5.35
CA ASN A 36 17.42 -20.49 4.37
C ASN A 36 17.89 -21.88 4.84
N GLY A 37 16.96 -22.74 5.28
CA GLY A 37 17.25 -24.12 5.66
C GLY A 37 16.56 -25.14 4.74
N THR A 38 17.10 -25.35 3.55
CA THR A 38 17.02 -26.65 2.86
C THR A 38 17.87 -27.64 3.64
N GLY A 39 17.31 -28.15 4.73
CA GLY A 39 17.83 -29.25 5.51
C GLY A 39 16.90 -30.43 5.36
N LEU A 40 17.18 -31.24 4.35
CA LEU A 40 16.69 -32.60 4.19
C LEU A 40 17.14 -33.41 5.42
N SER A 41 16.47 -33.21 6.56
CA SER A 41 16.52 -34.20 7.63
C SER A 41 15.82 -35.42 7.06
N LYS A 42 16.60 -36.46 6.77
CA LYS A 42 16.08 -37.82 6.70
C LYS A 42 15.44 -38.12 8.05
N SER A 43 14.21 -37.65 8.26
CA SER A 43 13.35 -38.29 9.23
C SER A 43 13.18 -39.69 8.70
N LYS A 44 13.69 -40.66 9.46
CA LYS A 44 13.20 -42.03 9.38
C LYS A 44 11.69 -41.92 9.32
N GLY A 45 11.09 -42.42 8.24
CA GLY A 45 9.67 -42.30 7.97
C GLY A 45 8.86 -42.80 9.15
N SER A 46 8.41 -41.87 9.99
CA SER A 46 7.24 -42.10 10.82
C SER A 46 6.08 -41.95 9.85
N ARG A 47 5.47 -43.07 9.48
CA ARG A 47 4.19 -43.08 8.76
C ARG A 47 3.17 -42.34 9.62
N ILE A 48 3.03 -41.04 9.44
CA ILE A 48 1.94 -40.27 10.05
C ILE A 48 0.71 -40.66 9.22
N GLY A 49 0.06 -41.75 9.64
CA GLY A 49 -1.22 -42.14 9.08
C GLY A 49 -2.27 -41.06 9.35
N PHE A 50 -3.51 -41.33 8.91
CA PHE A 50 -4.68 -40.48 9.09
C PHE A 50 -5.13 -40.25 10.55
N ASP A 51 -4.21 -40.23 11.52
CA ASP A 51 -4.48 -40.14 12.95
C ASP A 51 -3.95 -38.86 13.62
N SER A 52 -3.37 -37.94 12.85
CA SER A 52 -3.01 -36.61 13.37
C SER A 52 -4.26 -35.83 13.84
N THR A 53 -4.11 -35.05 14.90
CA THR A 53 -5.21 -34.22 15.43
C THR A 53 -5.69 -33.18 14.42
N GLN A 54 -4.78 -32.67 13.59
CA GLN A 54 -5.05 -31.71 12.52
C GLN A 54 -5.93 -32.33 11.42
N TRP A 55 -5.51 -33.48 10.87
CA TRP A 55 -6.30 -34.17 9.83
C TRP A 55 -7.69 -34.55 10.34
N ARG A 56 -7.79 -35.03 11.60
CA ARG A 56 -9.09 -35.36 12.20
C ARG A 56 -10.02 -34.14 12.30
N ALA A 57 -9.46 -32.96 12.62
CA ALA A 57 -10.22 -31.72 12.65
C ALA A 57 -10.68 -31.28 11.26
N VAL A 58 -9.80 -31.33 10.25
CA VAL A 58 -10.17 -31.01 8.87
C VAL A 58 -11.23 -31.99 8.35
N LYS A 59 -11.07 -33.30 8.56
CA LYS A 59 -12.06 -34.31 8.17
C LYS A 59 -13.43 -34.04 8.78
N LYS A 60 -13.51 -33.83 10.09
CA LYS A 60 -14.78 -33.53 10.76
C LYS A 60 -15.41 -32.24 10.21
N PHE A 61 -14.61 -31.22 9.93
CA PHE A 61 -15.09 -29.97 9.34
C PHE A 61 -15.64 -30.16 7.93
N ILE A 62 -14.94 -30.89 7.05
CA ILE A 62 -15.41 -31.18 5.69
C ILE A 62 -16.70 -32.01 5.71
N VAL A 63 -16.79 -33.03 6.57
CA VAL A 63 -18.02 -33.82 6.75
C VAL A 63 -19.18 -32.93 7.23
N LEU A 64 -18.92 -32.05 8.20
CA LEU A 64 -19.91 -31.09 8.70
C LEU A 64 -20.42 -30.20 7.56
N THR A 65 -19.54 -29.51 6.84
CA THR A 65 -19.93 -28.57 5.79
C THR A 65 -20.63 -29.26 4.64
N SER A 66 -20.17 -30.46 4.23
CA SER A 66 -20.82 -31.25 3.19
C SER A 66 -22.21 -31.71 3.62
N SER A 67 -22.39 -32.20 4.85
CA SER A 67 -23.70 -32.66 5.34
C SER A 67 -24.74 -31.54 5.43
N GLN A 68 -24.28 -30.30 5.58
CA GLN A 68 -25.12 -29.11 5.67
C GLN A 68 -25.21 -28.34 4.35
N ASN A 69 -24.70 -28.90 3.25
CA ASN A 69 -24.65 -28.24 1.93
C ASN A 69 -24.04 -26.83 1.97
N VAL A 70 -23.00 -26.64 2.79
CA VAL A 70 -22.24 -25.38 2.88
C VAL A 70 -20.99 -25.52 2.00
N PRO A 71 -20.97 -24.91 0.79
CA PRO A 71 -19.83 -25.02 -0.11
C PRO A 71 -18.67 -24.20 0.42
N VAL A 72 -17.65 -24.90 0.92
CA VAL A 72 -16.37 -24.32 1.35
C VAL A 72 -15.27 -24.72 0.38
N PHE A 73 -14.30 -23.83 0.16
CA PHE A 73 -13.13 -24.09 -0.67
C PHE A 73 -11.85 -23.72 0.07
N LEU A 74 -10.78 -24.47 -0.17
CA LEU A 74 -9.51 -24.29 0.49
C LEU A 74 -8.80 -23.05 -0.05
N ILE A 75 -8.32 -22.19 0.86
CA ILE A 75 -7.54 -20.99 0.55
C ILE A 75 -6.26 -20.89 1.38
N ASP A 76 -5.89 -21.95 2.11
CA ASP A 76 -4.65 -22.02 2.89
C ASP A 76 -3.44 -21.93 1.95
N PRO A 77 -2.62 -20.86 2.03
CA PRO A 77 -1.60 -20.63 1.01
C PRO A 77 -0.51 -21.70 1.01
N LEU A 78 -0.18 -22.24 2.18
CA LEU A 78 0.83 -23.28 2.32
C LEU A 78 0.33 -24.61 1.74
N ILE A 79 -0.96 -24.94 1.95
CA ILE A 79 -1.52 -26.16 1.36
C ILE A 79 -1.68 -26.02 -0.14
N LEU A 80 -2.19 -24.88 -0.61
CA LEU A 80 -2.33 -24.62 -2.05
C LEU A 80 -0.98 -24.64 -2.77
N GLU A 81 0.09 -24.10 -2.18
CA GLU A 81 1.44 -24.16 -2.75
C GLU A 81 1.97 -25.61 -2.83
N LEU A 82 1.72 -26.43 -1.79
CA LEU A 82 2.08 -27.85 -1.81
C LEU A 82 1.27 -28.63 -2.86
N ILE A 83 -0.05 -28.41 -2.91
CA ILE A 83 -0.92 -29.02 -3.93
C ILE A 83 -0.45 -28.65 -5.33
N ASN A 84 -0.05 -27.39 -5.56
CA ASN A 84 0.43 -26.93 -6.86
C ASN A 84 1.75 -27.61 -7.27
N LYS A 85 2.69 -27.82 -6.33
CA LYS A 85 3.95 -28.54 -6.59
C LYS A 85 3.73 -30.01 -6.95
N ASP A 86 2.70 -30.63 -6.38
CA ASP A 86 2.37 -32.04 -6.55
C ASP A 86 1.11 -32.27 -7.41
N PHE A 87 0.68 -31.29 -8.20
CA PHE A 87 -0.68 -31.26 -8.76
C PHE A 87 -0.99 -32.48 -9.65
N GLU A 88 -0.04 -32.88 -10.48
CA GLU A 88 -0.17 -34.07 -11.34
C GLU A 88 -0.27 -35.37 -10.53
N GLN A 89 0.41 -35.48 -9.39
CA GLN A 89 0.27 -36.63 -8.50
C GLN A 89 -1.11 -36.62 -7.82
N VAL A 90 -1.54 -35.47 -7.32
CA VAL A 90 -2.85 -35.31 -6.66
C VAL A 90 -4.00 -35.65 -7.61
N LYS A 91 -3.93 -35.21 -8.87
CA LYS A 91 -4.93 -35.49 -9.91
C LYS A 91 -4.99 -36.97 -10.30
N ASN A 92 -3.83 -37.63 -10.36
CA ASN A 92 -3.71 -39.05 -10.72
C ASN A 92 -3.95 -40.01 -9.54
N THR A 93 -4.07 -39.51 -8.30
CA THR A 93 -4.42 -40.31 -7.13
C THR A 93 -5.94 -40.56 -7.09
N SER A 94 -6.49 -41.08 -8.18
CA SER A 94 -7.86 -41.56 -8.25
C SER A 94 -7.91 -42.99 -7.71
N HIS A 95 -8.47 -43.17 -6.52
CA HIS A 95 -8.91 -44.46 -5.93
C HIS A 95 -7.85 -45.46 -5.42
N GLY A 96 -6.61 -45.04 -5.16
CA GLY A 96 -5.61 -45.90 -4.51
C GLY A 96 -5.53 -45.68 -3.00
N SER A 97 -5.56 -46.76 -2.21
CA SER A 97 -5.30 -46.80 -0.76
C SER A 97 -3.95 -46.15 -0.41
N THR A 98 -3.91 -44.84 -0.19
CA THR A 98 -2.71 -44.16 0.33
C THR A 98 -2.85 -44.06 1.85
N SER A 99 -2.23 -45.00 2.57
CA SER A 99 -2.13 -44.99 4.04
C SER A 99 -1.33 -43.82 4.64
N GLU A 100 -0.89 -42.88 3.80
CA GLU A 100 -0.04 -41.76 4.19
C GLU A 100 -0.75 -40.44 3.88
N CYS A 101 -0.92 -39.63 4.92
CA CYS A 101 -1.37 -38.26 4.77
C CYS A 101 -0.15 -37.36 4.48
N LYS A 102 -0.29 -36.43 3.54
CA LYS A 102 0.80 -35.55 3.09
C LYS A 102 0.55 -34.07 3.34
N PHE A 103 -0.70 -33.60 3.37
CA PHE A 103 -1.03 -32.18 3.36
C PHE A 103 -1.63 -31.70 4.70
N PHE A 104 -2.75 -32.26 5.14
CA PHE A 104 -3.54 -31.80 6.29
C PHE A 104 -3.03 -32.30 7.65
N CYS A 105 -2.18 -33.32 7.69
CA CYS A 105 -1.53 -33.83 8.89
C CYS A 105 -0.22 -33.11 9.24
N VAL A 106 0.27 -32.25 8.35
CA VAL A 106 1.46 -31.44 8.62
C VAL A 106 1.14 -30.50 9.79
N PRO A 107 1.92 -30.53 10.89
CA PRO A 107 1.65 -29.73 12.07
C PRO A 107 1.55 -28.23 11.76
N ARG A 108 0.40 -27.65 12.09
CA ARG A 108 0.10 -26.23 11.89
C ARG A 108 -1.01 -25.79 12.85
N ASP A 109 -1.04 -24.50 13.16
CA ASP A 109 -2.06 -23.92 14.04
C ASP A 109 -3.44 -23.89 13.37
N PHE A 110 -3.47 -23.67 12.05
CA PHE A 110 -4.70 -23.42 11.29
C PHE A 110 -4.75 -24.16 9.96
N THR A 111 -5.95 -24.50 9.51
CA THR A 111 -6.26 -24.71 8.09
C THR A 111 -7.30 -23.69 7.67
N THR A 112 -7.01 -22.92 6.60
CA THR A 112 -7.91 -21.85 6.14
C THR A 112 -8.78 -22.28 4.96
N PHE A 113 -10.09 -22.13 5.14
CA PHE A 113 -11.11 -22.29 4.11
C PHE A 113 -11.84 -20.97 3.89
N ALA A 114 -12.54 -20.90 2.77
CA ALA A 114 -13.38 -19.79 2.38
C ALA A 114 -14.78 -20.28 2.01
N LEU A 115 -15.76 -19.40 2.13
CA LEU A 115 -17.09 -19.62 1.58
C LEU A 115 -17.62 -18.33 0.98
N ARG A 116 -18.62 -18.46 0.11
CA ARG A 116 -19.40 -17.34 -0.39
C ARG A 116 -20.67 -17.20 0.45
N TYR A 117 -20.82 -16.06 1.13
CA TYR A 117 -21.87 -15.88 2.14
C TYR A 117 -23.29 -16.12 1.59
N HIS A 118 -23.57 -15.65 0.37
CA HIS A 118 -24.88 -15.80 -0.27
C HIS A 118 -25.29 -17.26 -0.54
N LEU A 119 -24.35 -18.22 -0.48
CA LEU A 119 -24.64 -19.66 -0.62
C LEU A 119 -24.94 -20.34 0.71
N TRP A 120 -24.70 -19.68 1.84
CA TRP A 120 -24.91 -20.26 3.16
C TRP A 120 -26.33 -19.95 3.67
N LYS A 121 -27.20 -20.97 3.68
CA LYS A 121 -28.62 -20.81 3.99
C LYS A 121 -28.99 -20.95 5.47
N ASN A 122 -28.29 -21.81 6.24
CA ASN A 122 -28.60 -22.10 7.64
C ASN A 122 -27.34 -22.00 8.49
N GLU A 123 -27.04 -20.79 8.99
CA GLU A 123 -25.86 -20.52 9.80
C GLU A 123 -26.01 -21.08 11.23
N GLU A 124 -27.11 -20.79 11.92
CA GLU A 124 -27.32 -21.21 13.32
C GLU A 124 -27.35 -22.74 13.48
N GLY A 125 -28.02 -23.43 12.55
CA GLY A 125 -28.06 -24.90 12.55
C GLY A 125 -26.67 -25.51 12.36
N TRP A 126 -25.81 -24.88 11.55
CA TRP A 126 -24.44 -25.32 11.33
C TRP A 126 -23.61 -25.24 12.62
N PHE A 127 -23.71 -24.14 13.39
CA PHE A 127 -22.98 -23.98 14.66
C PHE A 127 -23.37 -25.03 15.68
N ARG A 128 -24.67 -25.27 15.85
CA ARG A 128 -25.16 -26.29 16.79
C ARG A 128 -24.60 -27.68 16.47
N ILE A 129 -24.53 -28.03 15.18
CA ILE A 129 -23.96 -29.33 14.76
C ILE A 129 -22.45 -29.34 14.94
N ALA A 130 -21.75 -28.23 14.65
CA ALA A 130 -20.31 -28.10 14.88
C ALA A 130 -19.95 -28.34 16.37
N GLU A 131 -20.69 -27.72 17.28
CA GLU A 131 -20.53 -27.91 18.73
C GLU A 131 -20.78 -29.35 19.16
N ASN A 132 -21.85 -29.99 18.65
CA ASN A 132 -22.12 -31.40 18.89
C ASN A 132 -21.01 -32.32 18.35
N MET A 133 -20.29 -31.90 17.30
CA MET A 133 -19.12 -32.62 16.77
C MET A 133 -17.83 -32.34 17.56
N GLY A 134 -17.89 -31.49 18.58
CA GLY A 134 -16.81 -31.14 19.51
C GLY A 134 -16.04 -29.87 19.15
N PHE A 135 -16.46 -29.12 18.13
CA PHE A 135 -15.83 -27.84 17.81
C PHE A 135 -16.23 -26.77 18.81
N GLN A 136 -15.27 -25.96 19.23
CA GLN A 136 -15.54 -24.67 19.85
C GLN A 136 -15.43 -23.64 18.73
N CYS A 137 -16.49 -22.87 18.47
CA CYS A 137 -16.49 -21.91 17.38
C CYS A 137 -16.64 -20.47 17.89
N LEU A 138 -15.95 -19.55 17.20
CA LEU A 138 -16.12 -18.11 17.36
C LEU A 138 -16.61 -17.52 16.05
N LYS A 139 -17.68 -16.73 16.13
CA LYS A 139 -18.16 -15.84 15.07
C LYS A 139 -17.52 -14.46 15.23
N ILE A 140 -17.01 -13.92 14.13
CA ILE A 140 -16.43 -12.58 14.08
C ILE A 140 -17.20 -11.79 13.04
N GLU A 141 -17.87 -10.76 13.51
CA GLU A 141 -18.74 -9.89 12.74
C GLU A 141 -18.36 -8.42 12.91
N SER A 142 -18.73 -7.61 11.94
CA SER A 142 -18.56 -6.16 12.00
C SER A 142 -19.65 -5.48 11.18
N LYS A 143 -19.75 -4.15 11.32
CA LYS A 143 -20.66 -3.37 10.48
C LYS A 143 -20.34 -3.56 9.01
N ASP A 144 -21.38 -3.65 8.19
CA ASP A 144 -21.24 -3.69 6.74
C ASP A 144 -20.73 -2.34 6.24
N PRO A 145 -19.49 -2.26 5.73
CA PRO A 145 -18.91 -0.98 5.30
C PRO A 145 -19.66 -0.34 4.13
N ARG A 146 -20.45 -1.11 3.37
CA ARG A 146 -21.28 -0.58 2.28
C ARG A 146 -22.45 0.26 2.79
N LEU A 147 -22.89 0.01 4.03
CA LEU A 147 -24.05 0.63 4.65
C LEU A 147 -23.68 1.77 5.60
N ASP A 148 -22.38 1.98 5.88
CA ASP A 148 -21.89 3.08 6.73
C ASP A 148 -22.32 4.47 6.22
N GLY A 149 -22.67 4.58 4.93
CA GLY A 149 -23.19 5.78 4.28
C GLY A 149 -24.72 5.96 4.31
N ILE A 150 -25.50 5.01 4.87
CA ILE A 150 -26.98 5.05 4.89
C ILE A 150 -27.50 5.04 6.34
N ASP A 151 -28.14 6.12 6.81
CA ASP A 151 -28.50 6.27 8.24
C ASP A 151 -29.45 5.18 8.77
N SER A 152 -30.41 4.74 7.95
CA SER A 152 -31.36 3.69 8.33
C SER A 152 -30.74 2.29 8.42
N LEU A 153 -29.57 2.08 7.81
CA LEU A 153 -28.90 0.78 7.71
C LEU A 153 -27.51 0.78 8.36
N SER A 154 -27.07 1.94 8.87
CA SER A 154 -25.78 2.13 9.53
C SER A 154 -25.78 1.37 10.87
N GLY A 155 -25.24 0.17 10.86
CA GLY A 155 -25.20 -0.69 12.05
C GLY A 155 -25.49 -2.16 11.78
N THR A 156 -25.98 -2.51 10.58
CA THR A 156 -26.13 -3.91 10.17
C THR A 156 -24.78 -4.62 10.26
N GLU A 157 -24.69 -5.61 11.14
CA GLU A 157 -23.50 -6.45 11.26
C GLU A 157 -23.56 -7.60 10.25
N ILE A 158 -22.41 -7.88 9.63
CA ILE A 158 -22.21 -9.01 8.73
C ILE A 158 -21.10 -9.91 9.28
N PRO A 159 -21.21 -11.24 9.11
CA PRO A 159 -20.13 -12.13 9.45
C PRO A 159 -18.96 -11.96 8.50
N LEU A 160 -17.75 -11.94 9.06
CA LEU A 160 -16.50 -11.77 8.32
C LEU A 160 -15.61 -13.01 8.42
N HIS A 161 -15.55 -13.61 9.61
CA HIS A 161 -14.76 -14.81 9.84
C HIS A 161 -15.43 -15.71 10.87
N TYR A 162 -15.20 -17.02 10.73
CA TYR A 162 -15.46 -17.99 11.77
C TYR A 162 -14.18 -18.73 12.10
N ILE A 163 -14.00 -19.06 13.38
CA ILE A 163 -12.84 -19.82 13.83
C ILE A 163 -13.35 -20.98 14.68
N CYS A 164 -13.19 -22.19 14.19
CA CYS A 164 -13.64 -23.40 14.87
C CYS A 164 -12.44 -24.25 15.29
N ARG A 165 -12.23 -24.36 16.60
CA ARG A 165 -11.13 -25.12 17.20
C ARG A 165 -11.62 -26.51 17.62
N LEU A 166 -10.83 -27.54 17.30
CA LEU A 166 -11.01 -28.89 17.82
C LEU A 166 -9.66 -29.41 18.32
N ALA A 167 -9.60 -29.71 19.62
CA ALA A 167 -8.35 -29.98 20.33
C ALA A 167 -7.31 -28.87 20.06
N ASN A 168 -6.18 -29.20 19.43
CA ASN A 168 -5.05 -28.29 19.22
C ASN A 168 -4.98 -27.70 17.81
N HIS A 169 -6.00 -27.91 16.97
CA HIS A 169 -6.04 -27.39 15.61
C HIS A 169 -7.30 -26.54 15.39
N ALA A 170 -7.15 -25.44 14.65
CA ALA A 170 -8.25 -24.55 14.34
C ALA A 170 -8.53 -24.48 12.84
N ILE A 171 -9.81 -24.43 12.48
CA ILE A 171 -10.26 -24.10 11.14
C ILE A 171 -10.56 -22.61 11.10
N HIS A 172 -9.93 -21.89 10.18
CA HIS A 172 -10.23 -20.50 9.90
C HIS A 172 -11.11 -20.42 8.66
N LEU A 173 -12.36 -20.03 8.81
CA LEU A 173 -13.32 -19.90 7.73
C LEU A 173 -13.52 -18.43 7.39
N VAL A 174 -13.05 -18.02 6.21
CA VAL A 174 -13.15 -16.66 5.69
C VAL A 174 -14.45 -16.49 4.92
N VAL A 175 -15.22 -15.47 5.27
CA VAL A 175 -16.49 -15.18 4.62
C VAL A 175 -16.26 -14.18 3.48
N PHE A 176 -16.43 -14.65 2.25
CA PHE A 176 -16.44 -13.79 1.08
C PHE A 176 -17.84 -13.30 0.75
N HIS A 177 -17.94 -12.00 0.54
CA HIS A 177 -19.12 -11.29 0.08
C HIS A 177 -18.95 -10.89 -1.39
N GLU A 178 -19.99 -11.05 -2.20
CA GLU A 178 -19.98 -10.55 -3.57
C GLU A 178 -20.24 -9.04 -3.59
N ARG A 179 -19.56 -8.33 -4.50
CA ARG A 179 -19.70 -6.89 -4.68
C ARG A 179 -19.96 -6.50 -6.13
N SER A 180 -20.48 -5.29 -6.33
CA SER A 180 -21.03 -4.79 -7.61
C SER A 180 -20.04 -4.85 -8.77
N GLY A 181 -18.73 -4.78 -8.50
CA GLY A 181 -17.66 -4.90 -9.50
C GLY A 181 -17.33 -6.34 -9.93
N ASN A 182 -18.18 -7.33 -9.63
CA ASN A 182 -17.97 -8.75 -9.93
C ASN A 182 -16.68 -9.34 -9.33
N TYR A 183 -16.47 -9.11 -8.04
CA TYR A 183 -15.33 -9.62 -7.28
C TYR A 183 -15.77 -10.13 -5.90
N LEU A 184 -14.88 -10.84 -5.23
CA LEU A 184 -15.08 -11.33 -3.87
C LEU A 184 -14.33 -10.45 -2.88
N TRP A 185 -15.01 -10.04 -1.80
CA TRP A 185 -14.43 -9.25 -0.73
C TRP A 185 -14.52 -9.99 0.60
N HIS A 186 -13.46 -9.93 1.41
CA HIS A 186 -13.51 -10.33 2.82
C HIS A 186 -13.12 -9.16 3.73
N GLY A 187 -13.65 -9.17 4.95
CA GLY A 187 -13.40 -8.12 5.93
C GLY A 187 -12.10 -8.28 6.72
N HIS A 188 -11.87 -7.29 7.58
CA HIS A 188 -10.81 -7.31 8.60
C HIS A 188 -11.31 -8.07 9.82
N LEU A 189 -10.49 -8.99 10.33
CA LEU A 189 -10.70 -9.64 11.62
C LEU A 189 -10.35 -8.69 12.77
N ARG A 190 -11.36 -8.04 13.37
CA ARG A 190 -11.20 -7.22 14.58
C ARG A 190 -11.93 -7.84 15.76
N LEU A 191 -11.18 -8.17 16.82
CA LEU A 191 -11.76 -8.73 18.03
C LEU A 191 -12.45 -7.66 18.87
N LYS A 192 -13.72 -7.90 19.22
CA LYS A 192 -14.47 -7.09 20.20
C LYS A 192 -13.82 -7.27 21.59
N GLY A 193 -13.98 -6.27 22.48
CA GLY A 193 -13.24 -6.22 23.75
C GLY A 193 -13.47 -7.40 24.70
N HIS A 194 -14.64 -8.05 24.62
CA HIS A 194 -15.03 -9.19 25.44
C HIS A 194 -14.52 -10.55 24.90
N MET A 195 -13.94 -10.59 23.70
CA MET A 195 -13.53 -11.85 23.07
C MET A 195 -12.21 -12.38 23.65
N ASP A 196 -12.11 -13.70 23.80
CA ASP A 196 -10.88 -14.36 24.25
C ASP A 196 -9.78 -14.27 23.19
N ARG A 197 -8.78 -13.42 23.45
CA ARG A 197 -7.61 -13.23 22.58
C ARG A 197 -6.64 -14.42 22.58
N LYS A 198 -6.79 -15.36 23.52
CA LYS A 198 -5.98 -16.58 23.61
C LYS A 198 -6.63 -17.79 22.94
N PHE A 199 -7.85 -17.65 22.41
CA PHE A 199 -8.58 -18.73 21.76
C PHE A 199 -7.73 -19.42 20.67
N VAL A 200 -7.07 -18.60 19.85
CA VAL A 200 -6.08 -19.01 18.84
C VAL A 200 -5.01 -17.92 18.67
N PRO A 201 -3.84 -18.21 18.05
CA PRO A 201 -2.86 -17.18 17.74
C PRO A 201 -3.29 -16.28 16.56
N PHE A 202 -4.28 -15.40 16.77
CA PHE A 202 -4.92 -14.55 15.75
C PHE A 202 -3.94 -13.78 14.83
N ARG A 203 -2.78 -13.36 15.33
CA ARG A 203 -1.76 -12.62 14.53
C ARG A 203 -1.18 -13.46 13.37
N LYS A 204 -1.27 -14.78 13.45
CA LYS A 204 -0.82 -15.71 12.40
C LYS A 204 -1.87 -15.93 11.31
N LEU A 205 -3.14 -15.54 11.53
CA LEU A 205 -4.15 -15.58 10.49
C LEU A 205 -3.80 -14.55 9.41
N GLN A 206 -3.47 -15.01 8.22
CA GLN A 206 -3.09 -14.14 7.11
C GLN A 206 -4.31 -13.37 6.60
N PHE A 207 -5.38 -14.10 6.32
CA PHE A 207 -6.69 -13.54 6.02
C PHE A 207 -7.26 -12.88 7.28
N GLY A 208 -7.65 -11.61 7.19
CA GLY A 208 -8.16 -10.85 8.32
C GLY A 208 -7.19 -9.79 8.87
N ARG A 209 -5.91 -9.75 8.45
CA ARG A 209 -5.02 -8.61 8.78
C ARG A 209 -5.50 -7.28 8.20
N TYR A 210 -6.07 -7.36 7.00
CA TYR A 210 -6.67 -6.25 6.26
C TYR A 210 -7.91 -6.81 5.52
N PRO A 211 -8.87 -5.96 5.14
CA PRO A 211 -9.85 -6.34 4.14
C PRO A 211 -9.15 -6.69 2.82
N GLY A 212 -9.70 -7.64 2.08
CA GLY A 212 -9.10 -8.12 0.84
C GLY A 212 -10.13 -8.28 -0.27
N ALA A 213 -9.72 -8.02 -1.51
CA ALA A 213 -10.50 -8.23 -2.72
C ALA A 213 -9.77 -9.15 -3.70
N PHE A 214 -10.52 -10.09 -4.25
CA PHE A 214 -10.03 -11.14 -5.14
C PHE A 214 -10.93 -11.23 -6.36
N ASP A 215 -10.36 -11.57 -7.50
CA ASP A 215 -11.17 -12.05 -8.63
C ASP A 215 -11.97 -13.27 -8.21
N ARG A 216 -13.10 -13.51 -8.90
CA ARG A 216 -13.97 -14.64 -8.60
C ARG A 216 -13.33 -15.92 -9.15
N PRO A 217 -12.80 -16.83 -8.32
CA PRO A 217 -12.17 -18.02 -8.83
C PRO A 217 -13.24 -19.00 -9.34
N GLU A 218 -12.98 -19.61 -10.49
CA GLU A 218 -13.61 -20.89 -10.79
C GLU A 218 -13.10 -21.93 -9.78
N LEU A 219 -14.00 -22.79 -9.30
CA LEU A 219 -13.65 -23.84 -8.34
C LEU A 219 -13.62 -25.19 -9.02
N GLN A 220 -12.69 -26.05 -8.60
CA GLN A 220 -12.62 -27.44 -8.99
C GLN A 220 -12.58 -28.33 -7.75
N GLN A 221 -13.18 -29.51 -7.85
CA GLN A 221 -13.15 -30.52 -6.80
C GLN A 221 -11.95 -31.45 -7.03
N ILE A 222 -11.19 -31.70 -5.96
CA ILE A 222 -10.06 -32.62 -5.94
C ILE A 222 -10.10 -33.49 -4.69
N THR A 223 -9.38 -34.61 -4.71
CA THR A 223 -9.20 -35.48 -3.54
C THR A 223 -7.81 -35.31 -2.97
N VAL A 224 -7.71 -34.87 -1.71
CA VAL A 224 -6.44 -34.63 -1.00
C VAL A 224 -6.51 -35.31 0.36
N ASP A 225 -5.53 -36.16 0.67
CA ASP A 225 -5.50 -36.95 1.92
C ASP A 225 -6.81 -37.69 2.20
N GLY A 226 -7.43 -38.25 1.15
CA GLY A 226 -8.70 -38.97 1.23
C GLY A 226 -9.93 -38.10 1.49
N LEU A 227 -9.82 -36.77 1.39
CA LEU A 227 -10.92 -35.81 1.55
C LEU A 227 -11.23 -35.15 0.20
N GLU A 228 -12.51 -35.11 -0.16
CA GLU A 228 -13.00 -34.33 -1.29
C GLU A 228 -13.09 -32.85 -0.87
N ILE A 229 -12.36 -31.99 -1.57
CA ILE A 229 -12.28 -30.55 -1.28
C ILE A 229 -12.43 -29.72 -2.55
N LEU A 230 -13.01 -28.53 -2.43
CA LEU A 230 -12.98 -27.53 -3.49
C LEU A 230 -11.73 -26.66 -3.36
N ILE A 231 -11.10 -26.35 -4.48
CA ILE A 231 -9.97 -25.41 -4.58
C ILE A 231 -10.19 -24.44 -5.75
N PRO A 232 -9.51 -23.29 -5.80
CA PRO A 232 -9.40 -22.50 -7.02
C PRO A 232 -8.87 -23.36 -8.18
N LYS A 233 -9.46 -23.23 -9.37
CA LYS A 233 -9.04 -23.93 -10.58
C LYS A 233 -7.64 -23.51 -11.03
N ASP A 234 -7.28 -22.27 -10.76
CA ASP A 234 -5.92 -21.72 -10.91
C ASP A 234 -5.37 -21.33 -9.51
N PRO A 235 -4.74 -22.26 -8.79
CA PRO A 235 -4.15 -21.98 -7.48
C PRO A 235 -3.02 -20.95 -7.54
N VAL A 236 -2.26 -20.92 -8.64
CA VAL A 236 -1.13 -20.00 -8.81
C VAL A 236 -1.62 -18.57 -8.85
N HIS A 237 -2.60 -18.29 -9.71
CA HIS A 237 -3.20 -16.97 -9.80
C HIS A 237 -3.80 -16.51 -8.47
N PHE A 238 -4.54 -17.39 -7.76
CA PHE A 238 -5.09 -17.05 -6.45
C PHE A 238 -3.99 -16.72 -5.43
N LEU A 239 -2.89 -17.47 -5.41
CA LEU A 239 -1.74 -17.21 -4.53
C LEU A 239 -1.04 -15.88 -4.86
N GLU A 240 -0.92 -15.52 -6.13
CA GLU A 240 -0.34 -14.25 -6.61
C GLU A 240 -1.20 -13.03 -6.22
N GLU A 241 -2.53 -13.21 -6.12
CA GLU A 241 -3.44 -12.15 -5.67
C GLU A 241 -3.28 -11.81 -4.18
N ILE A 242 -2.98 -12.78 -3.32
CA ILE A 242 -2.92 -12.61 -1.85
C ILE A 242 -2.12 -11.37 -1.40
N PRO A 243 -0.83 -11.20 -1.80
CA PRO A 243 -0.04 -10.05 -1.36
C PRO A 243 -0.57 -8.71 -1.88
N HIS A 244 -1.33 -8.71 -2.98
CA HIS A 244 -1.88 -7.52 -3.63
C HIS A 244 -3.38 -7.32 -3.36
N SER A 245 -3.98 -8.18 -2.53
CA SER A 245 -5.43 -8.21 -2.30
C SER A 245 -5.95 -7.06 -1.44
N ARG A 246 -5.07 -6.32 -0.75
CA ARG A 246 -5.46 -5.31 0.25
C ARG A 246 -6.49 -4.34 -0.31
N PHE A 247 -7.61 -4.22 0.40
CA PHE A 247 -8.75 -3.40 0.01
C PHE A 247 -8.93 -2.22 0.97
N ILE A 248 -9.22 -1.03 0.41
CA ILE A 248 -9.54 0.19 1.14
C ILE A 248 -10.97 0.59 0.79
N GLU A 249 -11.81 0.73 1.82
CA GLU A 249 -13.16 1.24 1.66
C GLU A 249 -13.15 2.73 1.35
N CYS A 250 -14.17 3.18 0.63
CA CYS A 250 -14.45 4.60 0.59
C CYS A 250 -14.81 5.13 1.99
N ARG A 251 -14.49 6.40 2.25
CA ARG A 251 -14.80 7.06 3.50
C ARG A 251 -16.25 7.57 3.54
N TYR A 252 -17.23 6.66 3.52
CA TYR A 252 -18.65 6.99 3.37
C TYR A 252 -19.16 7.97 4.44
N LYS A 253 -18.75 7.77 5.70
CA LYS A 253 -19.13 8.66 6.82
C LYS A 253 -18.63 10.09 6.59
N GLU A 254 -17.36 10.23 6.22
CA GLU A 254 -16.75 11.53 5.94
C GLU A 254 -17.29 12.17 4.66
N ALA A 255 -17.59 11.37 3.63
CA ALA A 255 -18.22 11.84 2.41
C ALA A 255 -19.62 12.41 2.68
N ARG A 256 -20.41 11.77 3.55
CA ARG A 256 -21.70 12.30 3.97
C ARG A 256 -21.56 13.63 4.71
N ALA A 257 -20.62 13.71 5.66
CA ALA A 257 -20.33 14.96 6.36
C ALA A 257 -19.88 16.08 5.39
N PHE A 258 -19.12 15.72 4.36
CA PHE A 258 -18.75 16.65 3.29
C PHE A 258 -19.97 17.18 2.52
N PHE A 259 -20.92 16.31 2.14
CA PHE A 259 -22.13 16.74 1.43
C PHE A 259 -23.11 17.53 2.30
N GLN A 260 -23.16 17.27 3.61
CA GLN A 260 -23.89 18.11 4.57
C GLN A 260 -23.35 19.54 4.60
N GLN A 261 -22.04 19.73 4.38
CA GLN A 261 -21.41 21.03 4.41
C GLN A 261 -21.43 21.76 3.05
N TYR A 262 -21.20 21.05 1.94
CA TYR A 262 -20.94 21.68 0.64
C TYR A 262 -22.04 21.48 -0.41
N LEU A 263 -23.12 20.75 -0.05
CA LEU A 263 -24.22 20.30 -0.91
C LEU A 263 -23.77 19.51 -2.15
N ASP A 264 -24.44 18.41 -2.43
CA ASP A 264 -24.16 17.68 -3.67
C ASP A 264 -24.76 18.43 -4.87
N ASP A 265 -24.02 18.45 -5.97
CA ASP A 265 -24.48 19.05 -7.23
C ASP A 265 -25.23 17.98 -8.02
N ASN A 266 -26.56 18.05 -7.97
CA ASN A 266 -27.46 17.12 -8.64
C ASN A 266 -28.16 17.78 -9.84
N THR A 267 -27.52 18.79 -10.43
CA THR A 267 -27.99 19.35 -11.71
C THR A 267 -27.93 18.29 -12.81
N VAL A 268 -28.74 18.48 -13.87
CA VAL A 268 -28.80 17.55 -15.01
C VAL A 268 -27.42 17.40 -15.65
N GLU A 269 -26.69 18.51 -15.75
CA GLU A 269 -25.33 18.59 -16.28
C GLU A 269 -24.34 17.81 -15.41
N ALA A 270 -24.40 17.98 -14.09
CA ALA A 270 -23.54 17.24 -13.16
C ALA A 270 -23.82 15.73 -13.20
N MET A 271 -25.09 15.34 -13.25
CA MET A 271 -25.48 13.93 -13.37
C MET A 271 -25.03 13.32 -14.71
N ALA A 272 -25.21 14.05 -15.82
CA ALA A 272 -24.73 13.66 -17.14
C ALA A 272 -23.20 13.50 -17.16
N PHE A 273 -22.46 14.45 -16.60
CA PHE A 273 -21.01 14.37 -16.49
C PHE A 273 -20.57 13.11 -15.71
N ARG A 274 -21.17 12.86 -14.53
CA ARG A 274 -20.83 11.67 -13.72
C ARG A 274 -21.10 10.37 -14.46
N LYS A 275 -22.23 10.28 -15.17
CA LYS A 275 -22.58 9.12 -15.99
C LYS A 275 -21.52 8.90 -17.07
N ASN A 276 -21.22 9.93 -17.86
CA ASN A 276 -20.26 9.83 -18.96
C ASN A 276 -18.83 9.56 -18.47
N ALA A 277 -18.42 10.17 -17.36
CA ALA A 277 -17.13 9.91 -16.72
C ALA A 277 -17.02 8.47 -16.18
N LYS A 278 -18.10 7.91 -15.63
CA LYS A 278 -18.18 6.48 -15.25
C LYS A 278 -18.02 5.57 -16.47
N GLU A 279 -18.74 5.85 -17.56
CA GLU A 279 -18.63 5.08 -18.82
C GLU A 279 -17.21 5.16 -19.40
N LEU A 280 -16.59 6.35 -19.37
CA LEU A 280 -15.21 6.55 -19.80
C LEU A 280 -14.21 5.76 -18.93
N LEU A 281 -14.37 5.79 -17.61
CA LEU A 281 -13.55 5.00 -16.68
C LEU A 281 -13.70 3.49 -16.92
N GLN A 282 -14.92 3.00 -17.16
CA GLN A 282 -15.19 1.60 -17.49
C GLN A 282 -14.50 1.18 -18.79
N LEU A 283 -14.59 2.02 -19.82
CA LEU A 283 -13.93 1.77 -21.10
C LEU A 283 -12.40 1.74 -20.94
N ALA A 284 -11.84 2.72 -20.23
CA ALA A 284 -10.40 2.79 -19.97
C ALA A 284 -9.87 1.58 -19.18
N ALA A 285 -10.59 1.19 -18.12
CA ALA A 285 -10.25 0.01 -17.33
C ALA A 285 -10.26 -1.27 -18.18
N LYS A 286 -11.28 -1.44 -19.03
CA LYS A 286 -11.37 -2.60 -19.94
C LYS A 286 -10.21 -2.62 -20.94
N THR A 287 -9.86 -1.48 -21.51
CA THR A 287 -8.75 -1.35 -22.47
C THR A 287 -7.42 -1.68 -21.80
N LEU A 288 -7.11 -1.06 -20.66
CA LEU A 288 -5.86 -1.31 -19.94
C LEU A 288 -5.76 -2.75 -19.40
N LYS A 289 -6.88 -3.34 -18.96
CA LYS A 289 -6.93 -4.76 -18.56
C LYS A 289 -6.57 -5.69 -19.73
N LYS A 290 -7.08 -5.43 -20.94
CA LYS A 290 -6.74 -6.23 -22.14
C LYS A 290 -5.25 -6.15 -22.47
N LEU A 291 -4.64 -4.99 -22.22
CA LEU A 291 -3.19 -4.80 -22.39
C LEU A 291 -2.39 -5.39 -21.24
N GLY A 292 -3.00 -5.84 -20.15
CA GLY A 292 -2.29 -6.25 -18.94
C GLY A 292 -1.49 -5.11 -18.31
N VAL A 293 -2.00 -3.88 -18.37
CA VAL A 293 -1.38 -2.68 -17.78
C VAL A 293 -2.11 -2.34 -16.49
N GLN A 294 -1.39 -2.36 -15.37
CA GLN A 294 -1.93 -1.93 -14.08
C GLN A 294 -2.07 -0.40 -14.05
N PHE A 295 -3.20 0.07 -13.53
CA PHE A 295 -3.48 1.49 -13.38
C PHE A 295 -4.20 1.74 -12.06
N TRP A 296 -4.22 3.00 -11.61
CA TRP A 296 -4.98 3.44 -10.45
C TRP A 296 -5.72 4.76 -10.72
N LEU A 297 -6.71 5.07 -9.89
CA LEU A 297 -7.36 6.39 -9.91
C LEU A 297 -6.35 7.45 -9.48
N SER A 298 -6.09 8.44 -10.33
CA SER A 298 -5.13 9.52 -10.07
C SER A 298 -5.85 10.85 -9.84
N SER A 299 -5.10 11.87 -9.41
CA SER A 299 -5.52 13.28 -9.41
C SER A 299 -6.99 13.51 -8.94
N GLY A 300 -7.83 14.13 -9.77
CA GLY A 300 -9.17 14.57 -9.40
C GLY A 300 -10.13 13.40 -9.22
N THR A 301 -9.90 12.33 -9.97
CA THR A 301 -10.67 11.08 -9.88
C THR A 301 -10.39 10.38 -8.54
N CYS A 302 -9.13 10.29 -8.11
CA CYS A 302 -8.74 9.79 -6.80
C CYS A 302 -9.29 10.66 -5.66
N LEU A 303 -9.22 11.99 -5.81
CA LEU A 303 -9.77 12.93 -4.83
C LEU A 303 -11.30 12.76 -4.69
N GLY A 304 -12.01 12.56 -5.80
CA GLY A 304 -13.45 12.32 -5.81
C GLY A 304 -13.83 11.09 -5.00
N TRP A 305 -13.17 9.97 -5.29
CA TRP A 305 -13.28 8.75 -4.49
C TRP A 305 -12.98 9.04 -3.00
N TYR A 306 -11.80 9.56 -2.67
CA TYR A 306 -11.35 9.66 -1.29
C TYR A 306 -12.10 10.70 -0.43
N ARG A 307 -12.54 11.81 -1.03
CA ARG A 307 -13.20 12.91 -0.31
C ARG A 307 -14.70 12.71 -0.19
N GLN A 308 -15.35 12.28 -1.26
CA GLN A 308 -16.80 12.38 -1.44
C GLN A 308 -17.44 11.11 -2.00
N CYS A 309 -16.69 10.00 -2.09
CA CYS A 309 -17.16 8.70 -2.59
C CYS A 309 -17.89 8.75 -3.93
N ASN A 310 -17.56 9.74 -4.78
CA ASN A 310 -18.23 9.97 -6.04
C ASN A 310 -17.33 10.78 -6.98
N ILE A 311 -17.65 10.79 -8.27
CA ILE A 311 -17.00 11.64 -9.27
C ILE A 311 -17.29 13.11 -8.92
N ILE A 312 -16.24 13.94 -8.98
CA ILE A 312 -16.35 15.39 -8.76
C ILE A 312 -17.04 15.99 -10.00
N PRO A 313 -18.24 16.57 -9.87
CA PRO A 313 -19.07 16.91 -11.03
C PRO A 313 -18.51 18.04 -11.91
N TYR A 314 -17.50 18.76 -11.43
CA TYR A 314 -16.87 19.89 -12.11
C TYR A 314 -15.38 19.63 -12.48
N SER A 315 -14.88 18.38 -12.43
CA SER A 315 -13.49 18.08 -12.83
C SER A 315 -13.28 18.21 -14.35
N LYS A 316 -14.30 17.92 -15.16
CA LYS A 316 -14.28 17.87 -16.64
C LYS A 316 -13.44 16.75 -17.27
N ASP A 317 -12.73 15.98 -16.45
CA ASP A 317 -11.87 14.88 -16.87
C ASP A 317 -11.93 13.67 -15.91
N VAL A 318 -11.40 12.55 -16.42
CA VAL A 318 -11.08 11.33 -15.69
C VAL A 318 -9.57 11.15 -15.72
N ASP A 319 -8.96 10.95 -14.55
CA ASP A 319 -7.52 10.90 -14.36
C ASP A 319 -7.09 9.50 -13.92
N LEU A 320 -6.15 8.89 -14.65
CA LEU A 320 -5.53 7.62 -14.31
C LEU A 320 -4.03 7.78 -14.13
N GLY A 321 -3.47 6.95 -13.24
CA GLY A 321 -2.03 6.82 -13.05
C GLY A 321 -1.55 5.46 -13.54
N ILE A 322 -0.38 5.42 -14.16
CA ILE A 322 0.30 4.20 -14.59
C ILE A 322 1.78 4.32 -14.20
N PHE A 323 2.41 3.24 -13.73
CA PHE A 323 3.86 3.25 -13.51
C PHE A 323 4.56 3.23 -14.87
N ILE A 324 5.58 4.06 -15.04
CA ILE A 324 6.27 4.14 -16.34
C ILE A 324 6.90 2.81 -16.76
N GLN A 325 7.29 1.96 -15.80
CA GLN A 325 7.79 0.61 -16.06
C GLN A 325 6.77 -0.33 -16.70
N ASP A 326 5.47 -0.04 -16.53
CA ASP A 326 4.35 -0.79 -17.11
C ASP A 326 3.86 -0.15 -18.43
N TYR A 327 4.53 0.89 -18.92
CA TYR A 327 4.19 1.52 -20.20
C TYR A 327 4.32 0.50 -21.34
N LYS A 328 3.30 0.48 -22.20
CA LYS A 328 3.31 -0.26 -23.46
C LYS A 328 3.05 0.69 -24.62
N SER A 329 3.78 0.49 -25.72
CA SER A 329 3.68 1.35 -26.91
C SER A 329 2.31 1.28 -27.60
N ASP A 330 1.58 0.18 -27.39
CA ASP A 330 0.25 -0.09 -27.93
C ASP A 330 -0.89 0.62 -27.16
N ILE A 331 -0.63 1.25 -26.02
CA ILE A 331 -1.64 1.99 -25.25
C ILE A 331 -2.39 2.99 -26.15
N ILE A 332 -1.65 3.77 -26.94
CA ILE A 332 -2.25 4.81 -27.79
C ILE A 332 -3.18 4.20 -28.83
N SER A 333 -2.72 3.18 -29.57
CA SER A 333 -3.53 2.50 -30.59
C SER A 333 -4.73 1.80 -29.98
N ALA A 334 -4.56 1.12 -28.84
CA ALA A 334 -5.65 0.42 -28.16
C ALA A 334 -6.77 1.35 -27.70
N PHE A 335 -6.44 2.58 -27.28
CA PHE A 335 -7.44 3.61 -26.98
C PHE A 335 -8.10 4.17 -28.23
N GLN A 336 -7.34 4.42 -29.31
CA GLN A 336 -7.89 4.85 -30.59
C GLN A 336 -8.89 3.82 -31.17
N ASP A 337 -8.56 2.52 -31.08
CA ASP A 337 -9.38 1.41 -31.59
C ASP A 337 -10.74 1.30 -30.88
N VAL A 338 -10.84 1.77 -29.63
CA VAL A 338 -12.10 1.81 -28.88
C VAL A 338 -12.82 3.16 -28.96
N GLY A 339 -12.40 4.03 -29.89
CA GLY A 339 -13.05 5.31 -30.16
C GLY A 339 -12.63 6.45 -29.23
N LEU A 340 -11.44 6.35 -28.62
CA LEU A 340 -10.84 7.42 -27.81
C LEU A 340 -9.60 7.97 -28.52
N PRO A 341 -9.75 8.94 -29.45
CA PRO A 341 -8.61 9.49 -30.17
C PRO A 341 -7.67 10.26 -29.24
N LEU A 342 -6.37 10.18 -29.53
CA LEU A 342 -5.34 10.93 -28.81
C LEU A 342 -5.55 12.44 -29.02
N LYS A 343 -5.74 13.18 -27.94
CA LYS A 343 -5.87 14.65 -27.93
C LYS A 343 -4.51 15.31 -27.71
N HIS A 344 -3.77 14.85 -26.70
CA HIS A 344 -2.45 15.39 -26.37
C HIS A 344 -1.48 14.27 -26.00
N LYS A 345 -0.21 14.47 -26.37
CA LYS A 345 0.93 13.71 -25.87
C LYS A 345 1.98 14.72 -25.44
N PHE A 346 2.24 14.77 -24.14
CA PHE A 346 3.31 15.61 -23.60
C PHE A 346 4.46 14.74 -23.12
N GLY A 347 5.68 15.30 -23.18
CA GLY A 347 6.88 14.59 -22.77
C GLY A 347 7.20 13.35 -23.62
N LYS A 348 8.06 12.52 -23.06
CA LYS A 348 8.61 11.25 -23.55
C LYS A 348 8.63 10.23 -22.42
N VAL A 349 8.83 8.96 -22.77
CA VAL A 349 8.84 7.82 -21.83
C VAL A 349 9.95 7.98 -20.78
N GLU A 350 11.06 8.60 -21.14
CA GLU A 350 12.23 8.82 -20.28
C GLU A 350 12.16 10.10 -19.43
N ASP A 351 11.10 10.92 -19.56
CA ASP A 351 11.00 12.18 -18.82
C ASP A 351 9.64 12.43 -18.16
N SER A 352 8.60 12.81 -18.88
CA SER A 352 7.41 13.46 -18.33
C SER A 352 6.17 13.08 -19.14
N LEU A 353 6.13 11.82 -19.60
CA LEU A 353 5.04 11.32 -20.43
C LEU A 353 3.68 11.57 -19.77
N GLU A 354 2.78 12.16 -20.56
CA GLU A 354 1.37 12.36 -20.25
C GLU A 354 0.58 12.15 -21.54
N LEU A 355 -0.51 11.39 -21.46
CA LEU A 355 -1.39 11.11 -22.58
C LEU A 355 -2.80 11.58 -22.24
N SER A 356 -3.40 12.38 -23.12
CA SER A 356 -4.80 12.78 -23.03
C SER A 356 -5.56 12.22 -24.20
N PHE A 357 -6.68 11.58 -23.95
CA PHE A 357 -7.60 11.08 -24.97
C PHE A 357 -8.93 11.83 -24.91
N GLN A 358 -9.52 12.05 -26.08
CA GLN A 358 -10.81 12.70 -26.20
C GLN A 358 -11.93 11.67 -26.01
N GLY A 359 -12.69 11.80 -24.93
CA GLY A 359 -13.94 11.08 -24.73
C GLY A 359 -15.15 11.81 -25.32
N LYS A 360 -16.33 11.25 -25.11
CA LYS A 360 -17.62 11.86 -25.48
C LYS A 360 -17.87 13.14 -24.68
N ASP A 361 -18.66 14.05 -25.24
CA ASP A 361 -19.12 15.31 -24.61
C ASP A 361 -17.97 16.17 -24.03
N ASP A 362 -16.85 16.21 -24.76
CA ASP A 362 -15.61 16.92 -24.38
C ASP A 362 -14.94 16.44 -23.06
N ILE A 363 -15.36 15.31 -22.50
CA ILE A 363 -14.72 14.73 -21.31
C ILE A 363 -13.40 14.09 -21.70
N LYS A 364 -12.30 14.53 -21.06
CA LYS A 364 -10.96 13.98 -21.31
C LYS A 364 -10.67 12.79 -20.42
N LEU A 365 -9.94 11.82 -20.96
CA LEU A 365 -9.20 10.84 -20.18
C LEU A 365 -7.73 11.25 -20.14
N ASP A 366 -7.22 11.59 -18.97
CA ASP A 366 -5.82 11.96 -18.76
C ASP A 366 -5.08 10.80 -18.06
N ILE A 367 -3.98 10.35 -18.65
CA ILE A 367 -3.11 9.29 -18.13
C ILE A 367 -1.76 9.91 -17.77
N PHE A 368 -1.46 9.89 -16.47
CA PHE A 368 -0.21 10.36 -15.92
C PHE A 368 0.74 9.20 -15.64
N PHE A 369 1.97 9.28 -16.14
CA PHE A 369 2.98 8.26 -15.87
C PHE A 369 3.82 8.63 -14.65
N PHE A 370 3.95 7.68 -13.72
CA PHE A 370 4.71 7.85 -12.49
C PHE A 370 6.05 7.13 -12.57
N TYR A 371 7.08 7.85 -12.15
CA TYR A 371 8.47 7.45 -12.14
C TYR A 371 8.89 7.23 -10.69
N GLU A 372 9.58 6.12 -10.48
CA GLU A 372 10.03 5.70 -9.17
C GLU A 372 11.47 6.14 -8.91
N GLU A 373 11.71 6.83 -7.80
CA GLU A 373 13.03 7.25 -7.33
C GLU A 373 13.33 6.60 -5.97
N THR A 374 14.54 6.72 -5.42
CA THR A 374 14.88 6.01 -4.16
C THR A 374 13.95 6.35 -2.98
N ASP A 375 13.56 7.62 -2.83
CA ASP A 375 12.81 8.13 -1.65
C ASP A 375 11.43 8.68 -1.97
N HIS A 376 11.05 8.77 -3.25
CA HIS A 376 9.80 9.39 -3.69
C HIS A 376 9.31 8.81 -5.02
N MET A 377 8.09 9.18 -5.39
CA MET A 377 7.52 8.98 -6.72
C MET A 377 7.31 10.34 -7.35
N TRP A 378 7.22 10.40 -8.68
CA TRP A 378 6.86 11.65 -9.35
C TRP A 378 6.16 11.43 -10.68
N ASN A 379 5.34 12.38 -11.10
CA ASN A 379 4.83 12.44 -12.48
C ASN A 379 5.14 13.79 -13.14
N GLY A 380 5.16 13.77 -14.46
CA GLY A 380 5.32 14.95 -15.28
C GLY A 380 4.05 15.78 -15.35
N GLY A 381 4.20 17.09 -15.55
CA GLY A 381 3.13 17.95 -16.04
C GLY A 381 3.66 18.95 -17.03
N THR A 382 2.90 19.23 -18.09
CA THR A 382 3.32 20.20 -19.12
C THR A 382 2.24 21.25 -19.33
N GLN A 383 2.62 22.53 -19.24
CA GLN A 383 1.70 23.62 -19.56
C GLN A 383 1.57 23.76 -21.08
N ALA A 384 0.41 23.40 -21.64
CA ALA A 384 0.17 23.34 -23.08
C ALA A 384 0.56 24.62 -23.86
N LYS A 385 0.28 25.81 -23.30
CA LYS A 385 0.57 27.10 -23.97
C LYS A 385 2.05 27.48 -24.01
N THR A 386 2.81 27.11 -22.98
CA THR A 386 4.21 27.57 -22.80
C THR A 386 5.24 26.46 -22.99
N GLY A 387 4.80 25.20 -23.03
CA GLY A 387 5.67 24.03 -23.02
C GLY A 387 6.43 23.83 -21.69
N LYS A 388 6.16 24.65 -20.67
CA LYS A 388 6.87 24.56 -19.38
C LYS A 388 6.54 23.24 -18.71
N LYS A 389 7.59 22.48 -18.38
CA LYS A 389 7.51 21.20 -17.68
C LYS A 389 7.61 21.38 -16.17
N PHE A 390 6.92 20.50 -15.45
CA PHE A 390 6.85 20.44 -13.99
C PHE A 390 7.03 19.01 -13.52
N LYS A 391 7.67 18.86 -12.36
CA LYS A 391 7.83 17.58 -11.66
C LYS A 391 6.95 17.60 -10.42
N TYR A 392 5.88 16.83 -10.43
CA TYR A 392 4.99 16.63 -9.29
C TYR A 392 5.56 15.53 -8.41
N LEU A 393 5.82 15.83 -7.14
CA LEU A 393 6.54 14.94 -6.23
C LEU A 393 5.57 14.32 -5.21
N PHE A 394 5.66 13.01 -5.01
CA PHE A 394 4.79 12.24 -4.12
C PHE A 394 5.65 11.42 -3.17
N PRO A 395 5.22 11.23 -1.91
CA PRO A 395 5.75 10.16 -1.08
C PRO A 395 5.62 8.80 -1.79
N LYS A 396 6.44 7.83 -1.38
CA LYS A 396 6.28 6.44 -1.81
C LYS A 396 4.87 5.95 -1.47
N PHE A 397 4.25 5.25 -2.41
CA PHE A 397 2.98 4.58 -2.18
C PHE A 397 2.97 3.22 -2.86
N THR A 398 2.18 2.30 -2.30
CA THR A 398 1.81 1.03 -2.96
C THR A 398 0.38 1.11 -3.47
N LEU A 399 -0.09 0.11 -4.22
CA LEU A 399 -1.45 0.07 -4.73
C LEU A 399 -2.34 -0.86 -3.92
N CYS A 400 -3.54 -0.40 -3.63
CA CYS A 400 -4.60 -1.13 -2.93
C CYS A 400 -5.83 -1.18 -3.82
N TRP A 401 -6.64 -2.23 -3.70
CA TRP A 401 -7.96 -2.28 -4.34
C TRP A 401 -8.94 -1.35 -3.61
N THR A 402 -9.90 -0.81 -4.35
CA THR A 402 -11.10 -0.17 -3.83
C THR A 402 -12.27 -0.46 -4.76
N GLU A 403 -13.48 -0.14 -4.29
CA GLU A 403 -14.63 0.06 -5.15
C GLU A 403 -14.79 1.55 -5.44
N PHE A 404 -15.05 1.89 -6.71
CA PHE A 404 -15.45 3.23 -7.12
C PHE A 404 -16.41 3.11 -8.30
N VAL A 405 -17.57 3.78 -8.19
CA VAL A 405 -18.64 3.76 -9.22
C VAL A 405 -18.93 2.35 -9.76
N ASP A 406 -19.11 1.39 -8.85
CA ASP A 406 -19.38 -0.04 -9.11
C ASP A 406 -18.25 -0.81 -9.80
N MET A 407 -17.01 -0.32 -9.72
CA MET A 407 -15.84 -0.98 -10.31
C MET A 407 -14.77 -1.30 -9.26
N LYS A 408 -14.15 -2.48 -9.39
CA LYS A 408 -12.90 -2.82 -8.69
C LYS A 408 -11.73 -2.15 -9.40
N VAL A 409 -11.08 -1.18 -8.73
CA VAL A 409 -9.97 -0.39 -9.30
C VAL A 409 -8.89 -0.16 -8.24
N HIS A 410 -7.67 0.17 -8.66
CA HIS A 410 -6.61 0.51 -7.71
C HIS A 410 -6.64 1.98 -7.30
N VAL A 411 -6.10 2.23 -6.11
CA VAL A 411 -5.78 3.53 -5.53
C VAL A 411 -4.45 3.44 -4.78
N PRO A 412 -3.73 4.55 -4.57
CA PRO A 412 -2.59 4.58 -3.66
C PRO A 412 -3.01 4.20 -2.24
N CYS A 413 -2.35 3.20 -1.63
CA CYS A 413 -2.63 2.75 -0.28
C CYS A 413 -2.41 3.88 0.75
N GLU A 414 -1.33 4.66 0.57
CA GLU A 414 -1.00 5.88 1.29
C GLU A 414 -1.81 7.06 0.74
N THR A 415 -3.14 6.91 0.71
CA THR A 415 -4.04 7.82 0.00
C THR A 415 -3.97 9.25 0.52
N THR A 416 -3.91 9.44 1.84
CA THR A 416 -3.89 10.78 2.44
C THR A 416 -2.66 11.55 1.97
N GLU A 417 -1.49 10.91 2.04
CA GLU A 417 -0.20 11.45 1.66
C GLU A 417 -0.17 11.76 0.16
N TYR A 418 -0.74 10.88 -0.66
CA TYR A 418 -0.89 11.08 -2.10
C TYR A 418 -1.82 12.25 -2.45
N ILE A 419 -2.96 12.38 -1.77
CA ILE A 419 -3.92 13.47 -2.00
C ILE A 419 -3.37 14.81 -1.50
N GLU A 420 -2.77 14.84 -0.31
CA GLU A 420 -2.04 16.01 0.18
C GLU A 420 -0.86 16.35 -0.73
N ALA A 421 -0.31 15.35 -1.42
CA ALA A 421 0.72 15.59 -2.40
C ALA A 421 0.23 16.49 -3.53
N ASN A 422 -0.91 16.17 -4.12
CA ASN A 422 -1.53 16.94 -5.20
C ASN A 422 -2.14 18.26 -4.71
N TYR A 423 -2.95 18.21 -3.65
CA TYR A 423 -3.91 19.27 -3.33
C TYR A 423 -3.56 20.08 -2.08
N GLY A 424 -2.53 19.66 -1.33
CA GLY A 424 -2.11 20.28 -0.07
C GLY A 424 -3.13 20.04 1.05
N LYS A 425 -2.84 20.52 2.26
CA LYS A 425 -3.63 20.21 3.49
C LYS A 425 -5.10 20.65 3.44
N THR A 426 -5.45 21.57 2.53
CA THR A 426 -6.83 22.06 2.37
C THR A 426 -7.65 21.25 1.37
N TRP A 427 -7.21 20.05 0.97
CA TRP A 427 -7.87 19.21 -0.05
C TRP A 427 -9.33 18.87 0.25
N LYS A 428 -9.72 18.93 1.54
CA LYS A 428 -11.10 18.76 2.01
C LYS A 428 -12.04 19.89 1.57
N ILE A 429 -11.52 21.07 1.28
CA ILE A 429 -12.31 22.23 0.85
C ILE A 429 -12.45 22.16 -0.68
N PRO A 430 -13.68 22.14 -1.23
CA PRO A 430 -13.88 22.07 -2.66
C PRO A 430 -13.37 23.34 -3.35
N VAL A 431 -12.72 23.17 -4.49
CA VAL A 431 -12.27 24.27 -5.35
C VAL A 431 -12.95 24.08 -6.70
N LYS A 432 -14.02 24.85 -6.94
CA LYS A 432 -14.90 24.67 -8.11
C LYS A 432 -14.34 25.26 -9.41
N THR A 433 -13.38 26.17 -9.32
CA THR A 433 -12.76 26.78 -10.52
C THR A 433 -11.44 26.12 -10.87
N THR A 434 -11.33 25.65 -12.12
CA THR A 434 -10.14 24.96 -12.65
C THR A 434 -8.87 25.80 -12.52
N SER A 435 -8.97 27.12 -12.69
CA SER A 435 -7.85 28.06 -12.52
C SER A 435 -7.30 28.09 -11.09
N ASN A 436 -8.18 28.08 -10.08
CA ASN A 436 -7.78 28.06 -8.68
C ASN A 436 -7.27 26.68 -8.25
N MET A 437 -7.85 25.60 -8.77
CA MET A 437 -7.37 24.23 -8.51
C MET A 437 -5.95 24.07 -9.04
N THR A 438 -5.73 24.41 -10.30
CA THR A 438 -4.42 24.37 -10.98
C THR A 438 -3.39 25.23 -10.25
N ARG A 439 -3.76 26.47 -9.86
CA ARG A 439 -2.87 27.37 -9.11
C ARG A 439 -2.46 26.76 -7.76
N LYS A 440 -3.38 26.13 -7.03
CA LYS A 440 -3.06 25.47 -5.75
C LYS A 440 -2.12 24.28 -5.95
N ILE A 441 -2.42 23.40 -6.91
CA ILE A 441 -1.56 22.25 -7.25
C ILE A 441 -0.14 22.73 -7.58
N PHE A 442 0.00 23.73 -8.45
CA PHE A 442 1.30 24.31 -8.78
C PHE A 442 2.03 24.90 -7.56
N THR A 443 1.33 25.64 -6.71
CA THR A 443 1.92 26.27 -5.51
C THR A 443 2.43 25.20 -4.54
N ASN A 444 1.62 24.17 -4.27
CA ASN A 444 1.99 23.05 -3.40
C ASN A 444 3.20 22.28 -3.95
N THR A 445 3.21 22.04 -5.26
CA THR A 445 4.29 21.34 -5.96
C THR A 445 5.60 22.10 -5.87
N ARG A 446 5.56 23.41 -6.15
CA ARG A 446 6.73 24.27 -6.03
C ARG A 446 7.29 24.29 -4.62
N GLU A 447 6.42 24.41 -3.61
CA GLU A 447 6.85 24.40 -2.22
C GLU A 447 7.42 23.03 -1.82
N ARG A 448 6.85 21.92 -2.27
CA ARG A 448 7.42 20.59 -2.02
C ARG A 448 8.78 20.41 -2.69
N TRP A 449 8.93 20.80 -3.95
CA TRP A 449 10.21 20.73 -4.65
C TRP A 449 11.28 21.54 -3.91
N ARG A 450 10.92 22.73 -3.42
CA ARG A 450 11.78 23.54 -2.56
C ARG A 450 12.18 22.78 -1.28
N GLN A 451 11.21 22.18 -0.59
CA GLN A 451 11.47 21.41 0.64
C GLN A 451 12.31 20.16 0.38
N GLN A 452 12.06 19.41 -0.69
CA GLN A 452 12.83 18.21 -1.04
C GLN A 452 14.26 18.56 -1.44
N ASN A 453 14.48 19.61 -2.24
CA ASN A 453 15.83 20.08 -2.55
C ASN A 453 16.60 20.47 -1.30
N VAL A 454 15.95 21.23 -0.41
CA VAL A 454 16.54 21.58 0.88
C VAL A 454 16.85 20.31 1.69
N ASN A 455 15.91 19.37 1.80
CA ASN A 455 16.10 18.13 2.55
C ASN A 455 17.21 17.24 1.97
N SER A 456 17.30 17.13 0.64
CA SER A 456 18.35 16.39 -0.07
C SER A 456 19.72 17.04 0.14
N ALA A 457 19.80 18.37 0.07
CA ALA A 457 21.03 19.10 0.42
C ALA A 457 21.46 18.84 1.87
N PHE A 458 20.50 18.85 2.83
CA PHE A 458 20.77 18.48 4.22
C PHE A 458 21.21 17.02 4.37
N ALA A 459 20.64 16.08 3.62
CA ALA A 459 21.05 14.69 3.65
C ALA A 459 22.48 14.50 3.12
N LYS A 460 22.84 15.16 2.02
CA LYS A 460 24.22 15.18 1.50
C LYS A 460 25.18 15.79 2.50
N LEU A 461 24.83 16.94 3.09
CA LEU A 461 25.65 17.61 4.08
C LEU A 461 25.89 16.74 5.33
N ARG A 462 24.86 16.02 5.83
CA ARG A 462 25.01 15.09 6.96
C ARG A 462 26.01 13.96 6.70
N LYS A 463 26.16 13.50 5.46
CA LYS A 463 27.14 12.46 5.09
C LYS A 463 28.60 12.97 5.17
N LEU A 464 28.82 14.29 5.10
CA LEU A 464 30.14 14.90 5.13
C LEU A 464 30.57 15.35 6.53
N ILE A 465 29.62 15.45 7.47
CA ILE A 465 29.90 15.94 8.81
C ILE A 465 30.24 14.78 9.74
N PRO A 466 31.39 14.81 10.44
CA PRO A 466 31.74 13.77 11.40
C PRO A 466 30.82 13.82 12.63
N THR A 467 30.27 12.67 13.00
CA THR A 467 29.40 12.49 14.17
C THR A 467 29.83 11.28 14.99
N HIS A 468 29.57 11.32 16.30
CA HIS A 468 29.69 10.17 17.19
C HIS A 468 28.38 10.01 17.99
N PRO A 469 27.67 8.87 17.91
CA PRO A 469 27.89 7.78 16.96
C PRO A 469 27.68 8.23 15.49
N PRO A 470 28.25 7.53 14.49
CA PRO A 470 28.12 7.89 13.08
C PRO A 470 26.67 8.05 12.62
N ASP A 471 25.77 7.26 13.20
CA ASP A 471 24.35 7.22 12.82
C ASP A 471 23.48 8.25 13.56
N LYS A 472 24.09 9.21 14.26
CA LYS A 472 23.35 10.25 14.98
C LYS A 472 22.49 11.08 14.02
N LYS A 473 21.17 11.02 14.20
CA LYS A 473 20.21 11.84 13.45
C LYS A 473 20.27 13.31 13.89
N LEU A 474 20.99 14.13 13.14
CA LEU A 474 21.08 15.58 13.39
C LEU A 474 19.86 16.34 12.84
N SER A 475 19.32 17.27 13.63
CA SER A 475 18.36 18.27 13.13
C SER A 475 19.02 19.19 12.08
N LYS A 476 18.21 19.94 11.31
CA LYS A 476 18.73 20.89 10.31
C LYS A 476 19.65 21.95 10.96
N ASN A 477 19.26 22.50 12.11
CA ASN A 477 20.05 23.51 12.81
C ASN A 477 21.38 22.94 13.34
N GLU A 478 21.34 21.75 13.97
CA GLU A 478 22.57 21.07 14.42
C GLU A 478 23.49 20.74 13.25
N THR A 479 22.93 20.28 12.13
CA THR A 479 23.69 20.00 10.90
C THR A 479 24.44 21.24 10.43
N LEU A 480 23.78 22.40 10.35
CA LEU A 480 24.44 23.66 9.96
C LEU A 480 25.52 24.08 10.96
N ARG A 481 25.22 24.04 12.26
CA ARG A 481 26.18 24.43 13.30
C ARG A 481 27.41 23.53 13.31
N LEU A 482 27.22 22.22 13.14
CA LEU A 482 28.31 21.27 13.11
C LEU A 482 29.10 21.37 11.80
N ALA A 483 28.45 21.63 10.66
CA ALA A 483 29.12 21.94 9.40
C ALA A 483 30.05 23.15 9.54
N MET A 484 29.55 24.26 10.08
CA MET A 484 30.35 25.48 10.29
C MET A 484 31.56 25.21 11.21
N ARG A 485 31.35 24.48 12.31
CA ARG A 485 32.45 24.08 13.21
C ARG A 485 33.46 23.18 12.50
N TYR A 486 32.99 22.23 11.70
CA TYR A 486 33.85 21.29 10.99
C TYR A 486 34.67 22.00 9.90
N ILE A 487 34.06 22.91 9.14
CA ILE A 487 34.76 23.75 8.17
C ILE A 487 35.86 24.57 8.87
N ASN A 488 35.54 25.23 9.99
CA ASN A 488 36.53 26.01 10.74
C ASN A 488 37.67 25.12 11.30
N PHE A 489 37.35 23.91 11.75
CA PHE A 489 38.35 22.94 12.18
C PHE A 489 39.26 22.52 11.03
N LEU A 490 38.70 22.16 9.87
CA LEU A 490 39.49 21.78 8.68
C LEU A 490 40.37 22.94 8.21
N VAL A 491 39.87 24.18 8.20
CA VAL A 491 40.65 25.38 7.87
C VAL A 491 41.82 25.55 8.83
N LYS A 492 41.61 25.34 10.14
CA LYS A 492 42.67 25.41 11.14
C LYS A 492 43.73 24.32 10.92
N VAL A 493 43.31 23.08 10.69
CA VAL A 493 44.24 21.96 10.43
C VAL A 493 45.06 22.21 9.17
N LEU A 494 44.44 22.71 8.10
CA LEU A 494 45.13 23.07 6.87
C LEU A 494 46.10 24.24 7.08
N GLY A 495 45.71 25.28 7.82
CA GLY A 495 46.58 26.41 8.14
C GLY A 495 47.77 26.05 9.04
N GLU A 496 47.59 25.12 9.98
CA GLU A 496 48.66 24.59 10.83
C GLU A 496 49.67 23.74 10.04
N GLN A 497 49.24 23.06 8.97
CA GLN A 497 50.15 22.35 8.06
C GLN A 497 50.99 23.32 7.22
N THR A 498 50.45 24.46 6.80
CA THR A 498 51.22 25.49 6.06
C THR A 498 52.27 26.19 6.93
N LEU A 499 51.95 26.38 8.22
CA LEU A 499 52.85 26.93 9.24
C LEU A 499 54.09 26.05 9.51
N GLN A 500 53.94 24.72 9.43
CA GLN A 500 55.06 23.79 9.60
C GLN A 500 56.00 23.69 8.38
N GLN A 501 55.59 24.15 7.20
CA GLN A 501 56.45 24.15 6.00
C GLN A 501 57.07 25.50 5.64
N THR A 502 56.56 26.63 6.15
CA THR A 502 57.07 27.96 5.72
C THR A 502 57.34 28.97 6.83
N GLY A 503 57.08 28.69 8.12
CA GLY A 503 57.50 29.58 9.21
C GLY A 503 56.89 30.99 9.18
N VAL A 504 55.74 31.19 8.54
CA VAL A 504 55.01 32.48 8.52
C VAL A 504 53.57 32.29 9.01
N ALA A 505 53.14 33.13 9.95
CA ALA A 505 51.80 33.13 10.51
C ALA A 505 50.75 33.61 9.50
N ALA A 506 49.83 32.73 9.11
CA ALA A 506 48.64 33.10 8.35
C ALA A 506 47.53 33.59 9.31
N GLN A 507 47.35 34.91 9.41
CA GLN A 507 46.13 35.50 9.94
C GLN A 507 45.01 35.36 8.89
N GLY A 508 43.99 34.57 9.19
CA GLY A 508 42.83 34.39 8.31
C GLY A 508 41.59 33.94 9.07
N ASN A 509 41.01 34.84 9.86
CA ASN A 509 39.69 34.62 10.47
C ASN A 509 38.59 34.86 9.41
N ILE A 510 37.81 33.83 9.09
CA ILE A 510 36.61 33.92 8.22
C ILE A 510 35.43 34.68 8.88
N LEU A 511 35.59 35.17 10.10
CA LEU A 511 34.59 35.98 10.80
C LEU A 511 34.29 37.36 10.17
N GLY A 512 34.98 37.73 9.08
CA GLY A 512 34.70 38.95 8.30
C GLY A 512 33.49 38.88 7.36
N LEU A 513 32.83 37.72 7.20
CA LEU A 513 31.71 37.55 6.25
C LEU A 513 30.30 37.70 6.87
N PHE A 514 30.20 37.95 8.18
CA PHE A 514 28.92 38.26 8.85
C PHE A 514 29.14 39.39 9.85
N PRO A 515 28.56 40.60 9.64
CA PRO A 515 28.61 41.65 10.65
C PRO A 515 27.85 41.17 11.90
N GLN A 516 28.54 41.08 13.04
CA GLN A 516 27.87 40.97 14.33
C GLN A 516 27.31 42.35 14.69
N GLY A 517 25.99 42.46 14.68
CA GLY A 517 25.30 43.63 15.18
C GLY A 517 25.53 43.82 16.68
N SER A 518 26.03 44.99 17.04
CA SER A 518 25.80 45.59 18.35
C SER A 518 25.48 47.07 18.13
N HIS A 519 24.55 47.57 18.94
CA HIS A 519 23.84 48.86 18.87
C HIS A 519 22.64 48.94 17.91
N LEU A 520 21.45 48.82 18.52
CA LEU A 520 20.28 49.59 18.11
C LEU A 520 20.57 51.08 18.36
N PRO A 521 20.35 51.95 17.37
CA PRO A 521 19.81 53.26 17.60
C PRO A 521 18.41 53.39 17.00
N ASP A 522 17.60 54.10 17.77
CA ASP A 522 16.29 54.71 17.56
C ASP A 522 15.40 54.41 16.34
N ARG A 523 14.12 54.28 16.67
CA ARG A 523 12.98 54.42 15.77
C ARG A 523 13.06 55.76 15.06
N THR A 524 13.20 55.78 13.75
CA THR A 524 12.49 56.70 12.84
C THR A 524 12.81 56.39 11.37
N LEU A 525 11.79 56.57 10.50
CA LEU A 525 11.80 56.53 9.03
C LEU A 525 11.64 55.14 8.36
N LEU A 526 10.39 54.66 8.37
CA LEU A 526 9.82 53.86 7.27
C LEU A 526 9.72 54.76 6.03
N GLY A 527 10.62 54.55 5.06
CA GLY A 527 10.52 55.07 3.70
C GLY A 527 10.28 53.92 2.73
N ASP A 528 9.26 54.07 1.91
CA ASP A 528 8.68 53.08 1.01
C ASP A 528 9.70 52.42 0.06
N TYR A 529 9.65 51.09 -0.01
CA TYR A 529 10.08 50.36 -1.21
C TYR A 529 8.91 49.50 -1.70
N GLN A 530 8.24 50.05 -2.71
CA GLN A 530 7.20 49.41 -3.51
C GLN A 530 7.75 48.14 -4.18
N VAL A 531 7.04 47.03 -3.97
CA VAL A 531 7.10 45.84 -4.82
C VAL A 531 6.37 46.20 -6.14
N PRO A 532 6.94 45.95 -7.33
CA PRO A 532 6.24 46.27 -8.57
C PRO A 532 4.95 45.46 -8.69
N SER A 533 3.83 46.17 -8.64
CA SER A 533 2.51 45.70 -9.06
C SER A 533 2.53 45.47 -10.57
N LEU A 534 2.26 44.23 -11.00
CA LEU A 534 1.81 43.97 -12.37
C LEU A 534 0.36 44.47 -12.45
N ASP A 535 0.20 45.71 -12.89
CA ASP A 535 -1.11 46.23 -13.25
C ASP A 535 -1.65 45.51 -14.50
N PRO A 536 -2.98 45.26 -14.55
CA PRO A 536 -3.67 44.73 -15.71
C PRO A 536 -4.12 45.88 -16.61
N SER A 537 -3.98 45.77 -17.95
CA SER A 537 -4.85 46.45 -18.95
C SER A 537 -4.33 46.24 -20.39
N PRO A 538 -5.14 46.49 -21.44
CA PRO A 538 -6.60 46.39 -21.53
C PRO A 538 -7.07 45.59 -22.78
N ASN A 539 -8.38 45.39 -22.88
CA ASN A 539 -9.11 44.88 -24.04
C ASN A 539 -8.67 45.51 -25.37
N VAL A 540 -8.55 44.70 -26.42
CA VAL A 540 -8.87 45.10 -27.82
C VAL A 540 -9.39 43.86 -28.58
N VAL A 541 -10.68 43.96 -28.95
CA VAL A 541 -11.46 43.35 -30.05
C VAL A 541 -11.37 41.84 -30.29
#